data_AF-A0AAW5PFC4-F1
#
_entry.id   AF-A0AAW5PFC4-F1
#
_cell.length_a   1.000
_cell.length_b   1.000
_cell.length_c   1.000
_cell.angle_alpha   90.00
_cell.angle_beta   90.00
_cell.angle_gamma   90.00
#
_symmetry.space_group_name_H-M   'P 1'
#
loop_
_entity.id
_entity.type
_entity.pdbx_description
1 polymer ?
#
loop_
_entity_poly.entity_id
_entity_poly.type
_entity_poly.pdbx_seq_one_letter_code
_entity_poly.pdbx_strand_id
1 'polypeptide(L)'
;MSDSSAKLRLLAVLSDAQPPHNPIVVNGWAGIAFDRNRYADLAPTDVWGAWLDVHIQNSCPSDAIGIASLEDLAVGKEECRVEPNLDSLRRYWMEGERFLRDHYVFSLSFNWVVRLDQDVTLFAAERDFMREVIDRLHGLNSVMERMTEDFDPGENDLVGLRRFLSDITEELRH
;
A
#
# COMPACT_ATOMS: atom_id res chain seq x y z
N MET A 1 -26.07 -6.65 7.93
CA MET A 1 -25.87 -6.81 6.47
C MET A 1 -24.92 -5.73 5.92
N SER A 2 -23.74 -5.49 6.52
CA SER A 2 -23.01 -4.23 6.24
C SER A 2 -21.51 -4.34 5.92
N ASP A 3 -20.79 -5.42 6.22
CA ASP A 3 -19.32 -5.45 6.00
C ASP A 3 -18.88 -5.82 4.57
N SER A 4 -19.53 -6.81 3.94
CA SER A 4 -19.12 -7.24 2.58
C SER A 4 -19.24 -6.14 1.53
N SER A 5 -20.22 -5.23 1.65
CA SER A 5 -20.39 -4.15 0.67
C SER A 5 -19.34 -3.05 0.80
N ALA A 6 -18.84 -2.77 2.01
CA ALA A 6 -17.79 -1.77 2.21
C ALA A 6 -16.43 -2.31 1.75
N LYS A 7 -16.12 -3.55 2.13
CA LYS A 7 -14.93 -4.28 1.69
C LYS A 7 -14.86 -4.39 0.16
N LEU A 8 -15.95 -4.80 -0.50
CA LEU A 8 -15.99 -4.92 -1.97
C LEU A 8 -15.87 -3.58 -2.68
N ARG A 9 -16.43 -2.49 -2.13
CA ARG A 9 -16.29 -1.15 -2.71
C ARG A 9 -14.87 -0.62 -2.60
N LEU A 10 -14.23 -0.79 -1.44
CA LEU A 10 -12.84 -0.37 -1.29
C LEU A 10 -11.90 -1.17 -2.20
N LEU A 11 -12.08 -2.50 -2.25
CA LEU A 11 -11.30 -3.36 -3.14
C LEU A 11 -11.54 -3.04 -4.64
N ALA A 12 -12.76 -2.64 -5.02
CA ALA A 12 -13.02 -2.16 -6.37
C ALA A 12 -12.25 -0.86 -6.68
N VAL A 13 -12.22 0.10 -5.76
CA VAL A 13 -11.44 1.33 -5.95
C VAL A 13 -9.93 1.07 -6.02
N LEU A 14 -9.44 0.07 -5.27
CA LEU A 14 -8.02 -0.30 -5.28
C LEU A 14 -7.63 -1.12 -6.50
N SER A 15 -8.56 -1.89 -7.08
CA SER A 15 -8.39 -2.57 -8.36
C SER A 15 -8.23 -1.57 -9.51
N ASP A 16 -8.89 -0.43 -9.43
CA ASP A 16 -8.83 0.61 -10.47
C ASP A 16 -7.53 1.44 -10.42
N ALA A 17 -6.84 1.44 -9.28
CA ALA A 17 -5.60 2.19 -9.08
C ALA A 17 -4.37 1.47 -9.68
N GLN A 18 -4.08 1.75 -10.95
CA GLN A 18 -2.98 1.18 -11.72
C GLN A 18 -1.92 2.24 -12.06
N PRO A 19 -0.70 2.13 -11.52
CA PRO A 19 0.42 2.93 -12.00
C PRO A 19 0.71 2.68 -13.49
N PRO A 20 1.11 3.69 -14.28
CA PRO A 20 1.12 5.12 -13.98
C PRO A 20 -0.21 5.84 -14.30
N HIS A 21 -1.21 5.14 -14.83
CA HIS A 21 -2.37 5.77 -15.48
C HIS A 21 -3.50 6.16 -14.52
N ASN A 22 -3.65 5.44 -13.41
CA ASN A 22 -4.76 5.58 -12.47
C ASN A 22 -4.21 5.67 -11.04
N PRO A 23 -3.95 6.89 -10.51
CA PRO A 23 -3.66 7.07 -9.08
C PRO A 23 -4.84 6.65 -8.21
N ILE A 24 -4.59 6.32 -6.93
CA ILE A 24 -5.66 6.07 -5.96
C ILE A 24 -6.39 7.40 -5.73
N VAL A 25 -7.54 7.59 -6.38
CA VAL A 25 -8.39 8.76 -6.19
C VAL A 25 -9.59 8.38 -5.32
N VAL A 26 -9.33 8.11 -4.05
CA VAL A 26 -10.38 8.16 -3.01
C VAL A 26 -10.20 9.49 -2.30
N ASN A 27 -11.23 10.35 -2.31
CA ASN A 27 -11.17 11.65 -1.63
C ASN A 27 -10.74 11.48 -0.17
N GLY A 28 -9.67 12.17 0.22
CA GLY A 28 -9.08 12.09 1.56
C GLY A 28 -8.11 10.93 1.79
N TRP A 29 -7.72 10.19 0.75
CA TRP A 29 -6.63 9.21 0.80
C TRP A 29 -5.39 9.72 0.07
N ALA A 30 -4.23 9.34 0.58
CA ALA A 30 -2.94 9.53 -0.07
C ALA A 30 -2.21 8.19 -0.19
N GLY A 31 -1.15 8.17 -0.99
CA GLY A 31 -0.31 7.01 -1.15
C GLY A 31 1.14 7.34 -1.49
N ILE A 32 1.96 6.29 -1.38
CA ILE A 32 3.38 6.26 -1.75
C ILE A 32 3.64 4.94 -2.47
N ALA A 33 4.55 4.95 -3.43
CA ALA A 33 4.83 3.80 -4.28
C ALA A 33 6.34 3.53 -4.33
N PHE A 34 6.70 2.25 -4.40
CA PHE A 34 8.09 1.80 -4.49
C PHE A 34 8.22 0.72 -5.56
N ASP A 35 9.38 0.67 -6.23
CA ASP A 35 9.69 -0.38 -7.19
C ASP A 35 9.91 -1.68 -6.42
N ARG A 36 9.00 -2.62 -6.64
CA ARG A 36 9.00 -3.89 -5.90
C ARG A 36 10.27 -4.70 -6.14
N ASN A 37 10.86 -4.61 -7.33
CA ASN A 37 12.00 -5.41 -7.73
C ASN A 37 13.31 -4.98 -7.05
N ARG A 38 13.32 -3.81 -6.40
CA ARG A 38 14.49 -3.27 -5.70
C ARG A 38 14.63 -3.76 -4.26
N TYR A 39 13.59 -4.39 -3.69
CA TYR A 39 13.55 -4.72 -2.27
C TYR A 39 13.19 -6.18 -2.01
N ALA A 40 13.90 -6.80 -1.07
CA ALA A 40 13.59 -8.16 -0.60
C ALA A 40 12.20 -8.25 0.04
N ASP A 41 11.79 -7.19 0.74
CA ASP A 41 10.49 -7.08 1.43
C ASP A 41 9.42 -6.40 0.55
N LEU A 42 9.60 -6.39 -0.77
CA LEU A 42 8.70 -5.76 -1.75
C LEU A 42 8.62 -4.23 -1.68
N ALA A 43 9.13 -3.62 -0.61
CA ALA A 43 9.31 -2.19 -0.40
C ALA A 43 10.43 -1.97 0.64
N PRO A 44 10.91 -0.72 0.85
CA PRO A 44 11.89 -0.44 1.89
C PRO A 44 11.43 -0.92 3.27
N THR A 45 12.34 -1.56 4.02
CA THR A 45 12.03 -2.11 5.35
C THR A 45 11.62 -1.03 6.35
N ASP A 46 12.18 0.18 6.26
CA ASP A 46 11.83 1.33 7.11
C ASP A 46 10.41 1.85 6.82
N VAL A 47 9.96 1.79 5.56
CA VAL A 47 8.59 2.11 5.17
C VAL A 47 7.61 1.12 5.81
N TRP A 48 7.90 -0.18 5.74
CA TRP A 48 7.09 -1.18 6.44
C TRP A 48 7.08 -0.96 7.96
N GLY A 49 8.23 -0.63 8.55
CA GLY A 49 8.34 -0.33 9.98
C GLY A 49 7.44 0.84 10.38
N ALA A 50 7.56 1.98 9.69
CA ALA A 50 6.72 3.15 9.93
C ALA A 50 5.23 2.85 9.73
N TRP A 51 4.89 2.09 8.69
CA TRP A 51 3.51 1.72 8.36
C TRP A 51 2.85 0.89 9.46
N LEU A 52 3.52 -0.18 9.88
CA LEU A 52 3.02 -1.10 10.90
C LEU A 52 3.00 -0.45 12.29
N ASP A 53 3.98 0.40 12.60
CA ASP A 53 3.99 1.18 13.85
C ASP A 53 2.76 2.11 13.95
N VAL A 54 2.41 2.82 12.88
CA VAL A 54 1.20 3.68 12.84
C VAL A 54 -0.05 2.83 13.01
N HIS A 55 -0.13 1.68 12.32
CA HIS A 55 -1.26 0.78 12.47
C HIS A 55 -1.41 0.30 13.92
N ILE A 56 -0.34 -0.15 14.57
CA ILE A 56 -0.35 -0.61 15.97
C ILE A 56 -0.71 0.51 16.95
N GLN A 57 -0.31 1.75 16.67
CA GLN A 57 -0.62 2.88 17.56
C GLN A 57 -2.07 3.35 17.44
N ASN A 58 -2.63 3.32 16.22
CA ASN A 58 -4.00 3.77 15.94
C ASN A 58 -5.06 2.68 16.09
N SER A 59 -4.63 1.42 16.12
CA SER A 59 -5.49 0.25 16.32
C SER A 59 -5.18 -0.36 17.69
N CYS A 60 -6.03 -1.22 18.23
CA CYS A 60 -5.63 -1.95 19.43
C CYS A 60 -4.36 -2.78 19.12
N PRO A 61 -3.42 -2.97 20.06
CA PRO A 61 -2.16 -3.70 19.81
C PRO A 61 -2.33 -5.16 19.33
N SER A 62 -3.57 -5.66 19.28
CA SER A 62 -3.96 -7.00 18.86
C SER A 62 -4.71 -7.05 17.53
N ASP A 63 -4.91 -5.93 16.84
CA ASP A 63 -5.70 -5.91 15.62
C ASP A 63 -4.88 -6.56 14.49
N ALA A 64 -5.38 -7.70 14.02
CA ALA A 64 -4.77 -8.40 12.89
C ALA A 64 -4.88 -7.57 11.62
N ILE A 65 -3.97 -7.81 10.67
CA ILE A 65 -4.07 -7.28 9.31
C ILE A 65 -4.55 -8.38 8.37
N GLY A 66 -5.34 -7.99 7.37
CA GLY A 66 -5.84 -8.89 6.34
C GLY A 66 -4.90 -8.97 5.15
N ILE A 67 -4.78 -10.15 4.56
CA ILE A 67 -4.07 -10.39 3.31
C ILE A 67 -4.93 -11.23 2.38
N ALA A 68 -5.12 -10.78 1.15
CA ALA A 68 -5.86 -11.55 0.14
C ALA A 68 -5.38 -11.23 -1.28
N SER A 69 -5.41 -12.23 -2.16
CA SER A 69 -5.25 -12.00 -3.60
C SER A 69 -6.55 -11.50 -4.23
N LEU A 70 -6.47 -10.79 -5.35
CA LEU A 70 -7.66 -10.36 -6.09
C LEU A 70 -8.53 -11.55 -6.52
N GLU A 71 -7.88 -12.63 -6.97
CA GLU A 71 -8.54 -13.87 -7.38
C GLU A 71 -9.34 -14.49 -6.23
N ASP A 72 -8.75 -14.55 -5.03
CA ASP A 72 -9.41 -15.11 -3.85
C ASP A 72 -10.62 -14.27 -3.45
N LEU A 73 -10.49 -12.94 -3.49
CA LEU A 73 -11.59 -12.02 -3.21
C LEU A 73 -12.72 -12.11 -4.24
N ALA A 74 -12.37 -12.26 -5.53
CA ALA A 74 -13.35 -12.36 -6.62
C ALA A 74 -14.23 -13.61 -6.52
N VAL A 75 -13.70 -14.70 -5.95
CA VAL A 75 -14.45 -15.95 -5.72
C VAL A 75 -15.02 -16.07 -4.30
N GLY A 76 -14.93 -15.00 -3.50
CA GLY A 76 -15.52 -14.92 -2.17
C GLY A 76 -14.78 -15.72 -1.08
N LYS A 77 -13.49 -16.02 -1.27
CA LYS A 77 -12.67 -16.60 -0.20
C LYS A 77 -12.40 -15.56 0.89
N GLU A 78 -12.24 -16.08 2.11
CA GLU A 78 -11.85 -15.27 3.26
C GLU A 78 -10.40 -14.80 3.15
N GLU A 79 -10.13 -13.62 3.72
CA GLU A 79 -8.77 -13.11 3.85
C GLU A 79 -7.96 -13.93 4.87
N CYS A 80 -6.66 -14.05 4.62
CA CYS A 80 -5.74 -14.52 5.64
C CYS A 80 -5.50 -13.40 6.65
N ARG A 81 -5.53 -13.71 7.95
CA ARG A 81 -5.25 -12.74 9.01
C ARG A 81 -3.91 -13.05 9.64
N VAL A 82 -3.06 -12.04 9.74
CA VAL A 82 -1.73 -12.17 10.36
C VAL A 82 -1.51 -11.05 11.38
N GLU A 83 -0.53 -11.26 12.25
CA GLU A 83 -0.09 -10.22 13.17
C GLU A 83 0.51 -9.03 12.40
N PRO A 84 0.35 -7.79 12.90
CA PRO A 84 0.86 -6.58 12.24
C PRO A 84 2.38 -6.41 12.41
N ASN A 85 3.16 -7.42 12.02
CA ASN A 85 4.61 -7.37 12.01
C ASN A 85 5.19 -7.91 10.70
N LEU A 86 6.37 -7.40 10.34
CA LEU A 86 7.01 -7.74 9.07
C LEU A 86 7.37 -9.23 8.98
N ASP A 87 7.69 -9.88 10.08
CA ASP A 87 8.01 -11.32 10.08
C ASP A 87 6.79 -12.18 9.72
N SER A 88 5.60 -11.79 10.16
CA SER A 88 4.36 -12.46 9.80
C SER A 88 3.98 -12.24 8.33
N LEU A 89 4.19 -11.02 7.81
CA LEU A 89 4.07 -10.73 6.38
C LEU A 89 5.02 -11.59 5.53
N ARG A 90 6.31 -11.62 5.92
CA ARG A 90 7.34 -12.44 5.25
C ARG A 90 6.96 -13.91 5.25
N ARG A 91 6.50 -14.43 6.39
CA ARG A 91 6.06 -15.82 6.50
C ARG A 91 4.92 -16.12 5.52
N TYR A 92 3.95 -15.22 5.40
CA TYR A 92 2.86 -15.37 4.44
C TYR A 92 3.34 -15.37 2.98
N TRP A 93 4.26 -14.48 2.59
CA TRP A 93 4.76 -14.39 1.22
C TRP A 93 5.61 -15.61 0.82
N MET A 94 6.39 -16.15 1.77
CA MET A 94 7.24 -17.33 1.56
C MET A 94 6.46 -18.64 1.51
N GLU A 95 5.18 -18.65 1.86
CA GLU A 95 4.32 -19.83 1.75
C GLU A 95 3.90 -20.08 0.29
N GLY A 96 4.58 -21.03 -0.36
CA GLY A 96 4.25 -21.49 -1.70
C GLY A 96 4.59 -20.47 -2.78
N GLU A 97 3.76 -20.37 -3.81
CA GLU A 97 3.95 -19.45 -4.95
C GLU A 97 3.25 -18.09 -4.75
N ARG A 98 2.87 -17.73 -3.51
CA ARG A 98 2.12 -16.50 -3.22
C ARG A 98 2.89 -15.24 -3.59
N PHE A 99 4.22 -15.26 -3.50
CA PHE A 99 5.04 -14.15 -3.99
C PHE A 99 4.82 -13.80 -5.48
N LEU A 100 4.33 -14.74 -6.32
CA LEU A 100 4.17 -14.51 -7.76
C LEU A 100 2.85 -13.84 -8.14
N ARG A 101 1.93 -13.61 -7.20
CA ARG A 101 0.60 -13.08 -7.49
C ARG A 101 0.40 -11.72 -6.84
N ASP A 102 -0.53 -10.97 -7.40
CA ASP A 102 -0.92 -9.69 -6.83
C ASP A 102 -1.70 -9.90 -5.53
N HIS A 103 -1.28 -9.20 -4.48
CA HIS A 103 -1.88 -9.30 -3.16
C HIS A 103 -2.21 -7.91 -2.62
N TYR A 104 -3.24 -7.87 -1.79
CA TYR A 104 -3.55 -6.73 -0.95
C TYR A 104 -3.25 -7.07 0.50
N VAL A 105 -2.54 -6.19 1.18
CA VAL A 105 -2.41 -6.17 2.64
C VAL A 105 -3.24 -4.99 3.15
N PHE A 106 -4.12 -5.17 4.11
CA PHE A 106 -5.03 -4.11 4.54
C PHE A 106 -5.36 -4.18 6.03
N SER A 107 -5.75 -3.04 6.60
CA SER A 107 -6.39 -3.01 7.91
C SER A 107 -7.78 -3.61 7.86
N LEU A 108 -8.19 -4.28 8.94
CA LEU A 108 -9.57 -4.78 9.08
C LEU A 108 -10.60 -3.65 9.19
N SER A 109 -10.18 -2.48 9.67
CA SER A 109 -10.95 -1.23 9.66
C SER A 109 -11.00 -0.56 8.29
N PHE A 110 -10.23 -1.04 7.31
CA PHE A 110 -10.20 -0.53 5.95
C PHE A 110 -9.83 0.96 5.82
N ASN A 111 -9.05 1.50 6.78
CA ASN A 111 -8.50 2.86 6.71
C ASN A 111 -7.16 2.93 5.97
N TRP A 112 -6.61 1.78 5.56
CA TRP A 112 -5.41 1.68 4.73
C TRP A 112 -5.31 0.35 4.00
N VAL A 113 -4.53 0.35 2.92
CA VAL A 113 -4.20 -0.81 2.10
C VAL A 113 -2.83 -0.68 1.45
N VAL A 114 -2.20 -1.80 1.17
CA VAL A 114 -0.97 -1.93 0.39
C VAL A 114 -1.26 -2.90 -0.75
N ARG A 115 -1.16 -2.43 -1.98
CA ARG A 115 -1.19 -3.28 -3.18
C ARG A 115 0.23 -3.73 -3.48
N LEU A 116 0.42 -5.04 -3.52
CA LEU A 116 1.64 -5.72 -3.94
C LEU A 116 1.40 -6.22 -5.36
N ASP A 117 1.78 -5.43 -6.36
CA ASP A 117 1.71 -5.79 -7.78
C ASP A 117 3.03 -6.42 -8.24
N GLN A 118 3.13 -6.88 -9.49
CA GLN A 118 4.36 -7.41 -10.06
C GLN A 118 5.49 -6.36 -10.10
N ASP A 119 5.17 -5.12 -10.44
CA ASP A 119 6.17 -4.05 -10.65
C ASP A 119 6.21 -3.01 -9.53
N VAL A 120 5.10 -2.82 -8.80
CA VAL A 120 4.93 -1.72 -7.85
C VAL A 120 4.36 -2.23 -6.53
N THR A 121 4.95 -1.77 -5.44
CA THR A 121 4.28 -1.80 -4.14
C THR A 121 3.70 -0.42 -3.86
N LEU A 122 2.38 -0.34 -3.79
CA LEU A 122 1.63 0.90 -3.57
C LEU A 122 0.97 0.87 -2.19
N PHE A 123 1.44 1.74 -1.30
CA PHE A 123 0.85 1.99 -0.01
C PHE A 123 -0.16 3.13 -0.14
N ALA A 124 -1.34 2.97 0.46
CA ALA A 124 -2.34 4.03 0.52
C ALA A 124 -3.19 3.96 1.77
N ALA A 125 -3.54 5.12 2.30
CA ALA A 125 -4.35 5.23 3.49
C ALA A 125 -5.09 6.56 3.52
N GLU A 126 -6.03 6.66 4.46
CA GLU A 126 -6.60 7.94 4.87
C GLU A 126 -5.50 8.95 5.21
N ARG A 127 -5.73 10.22 4.89
CA ARG A 127 -4.76 11.31 5.00
C ARG A 127 -4.07 11.37 6.36
N ASP A 128 -4.81 11.23 7.45
CA ASP A 128 -4.26 11.39 8.79
C ASP A 128 -3.33 10.21 9.14
N PHE A 129 -3.65 8.99 8.71
CA PHE A 129 -2.75 7.83 8.80
C PHE A 129 -1.49 8.05 7.96
N MET A 130 -1.64 8.52 6.72
CA MET A 130 -0.49 8.78 5.84
C MET A 130 0.43 9.85 6.41
N ARG A 131 -0.10 10.96 6.95
CA ARG A 131 0.73 12.02 7.56
C ARG A 131 1.61 11.47 8.67
N GLU A 132 1.03 10.65 9.53
CA GLU A 132 1.76 9.97 10.59
C GLU A 132 2.90 9.06 10.08
N VAL A 133 2.66 8.29 9.02
CA VAL A 133 3.70 7.48 8.37
C VAL A 133 4.81 8.39 7.83
N ILE A 134 4.43 9.45 7.11
CA ILE A 134 5.36 10.38 6.47
C ILE A 134 6.24 11.09 7.51
N ASP A 135 5.69 11.49 8.65
CA ASP A 135 6.45 12.11 9.74
C ASP A 135 7.53 11.16 10.29
N ARG A 136 7.21 9.87 10.44
CA ARG A 136 8.17 8.82 10.83
C ARG A 136 9.24 8.57 9.76
N LEU A 137 8.93 8.86 8.49
CA LEU A 137 9.82 8.77 7.34
C LEU A 137 10.59 10.07 7.04
N HIS A 138 10.66 11.00 8.00
CA HIS A 138 11.37 12.28 7.86
C HIS A 138 10.74 13.26 6.87
N GLY A 139 9.42 13.20 6.71
CA GLY A 139 8.63 14.17 5.96
C GLY A 139 8.48 13.85 4.47
N LEU A 140 7.52 14.53 3.84
CA LEU A 140 7.06 14.22 2.48
C LEU A 140 8.18 14.36 1.43
N ASN A 141 9.03 15.36 1.55
CA ASN A 141 10.13 15.59 0.60
C ASN A 141 11.10 14.41 0.57
N SER A 142 11.49 13.90 1.75
CA SER A 142 12.39 12.75 1.89
C SER A 142 11.81 11.47 1.29
N VAL A 143 10.47 11.33 1.30
CA VAL A 143 9.79 10.19 0.68
C VAL A 143 9.66 10.37 -0.83
N MET A 144 9.32 11.58 -1.30
CA MET A 144 9.23 11.92 -2.73
C MET A 144 10.56 11.73 -3.46
N GLU A 145 11.68 12.14 -2.85
CA GLU A 145 13.03 11.93 -3.39
C GLU A 145 13.30 10.44 -3.58
N ARG A 146 13.05 9.62 -2.56
CA ARG A 146 13.22 8.17 -2.62
C ARG A 146 12.33 7.50 -3.67
N MET A 147 11.06 7.86 -3.76
CA MET A 147 10.17 7.32 -4.80
C MET A 147 10.67 7.69 -6.22
N THR A 148 11.19 8.91 -6.39
CA THR A 148 11.75 9.36 -7.68
C THR A 148 13.00 8.57 -8.05
N GLU A 149 13.88 8.31 -7.07
CA GLU A 149 15.07 7.48 -7.26
C GLU A 149 14.72 6.02 -7.58
N ASP A 150 13.63 5.52 -7.01
CA ASP A 150 13.20 4.13 -7.16
C ASP A 150 12.82 3.78 -8.59
N PHE A 151 12.04 4.66 -9.20
CA PHE A 151 11.45 4.39 -10.50
C PHE A 151 12.21 5.02 -11.68
N ASP A 152 13.29 5.77 -11.42
CA ASP A 152 14.12 6.49 -12.42
C ASP A 152 13.32 6.96 -13.66
N PRO A 153 12.57 8.07 -13.58
CA PRO A 153 11.69 8.51 -14.66
C PRO A 153 12.43 8.88 -15.97
N GLY A 154 13.76 8.86 -15.97
CA GLY A 154 14.58 9.41 -17.04
C GLY A 154 14.41 10.92 -17.20
N GLU A 155 15.08 11.50 -18.21
CA GLU A 155 15.04 12.94 -18.47
C GLU A 155 13.67 13.45 -18.97
N ASN A 156 12.86 12.57 -19.57
CA ASN A 156 11.65 12.95 -20.31
C ASN A 156 10.32 12.47 -19.69
N ASP A 157 10.33 11.67 -18.61
CA ASP A 157 9.12 11.14 -17.94
C ASP A 157 8.04 10.64 -18.94
N LEU A 158 8.47 9.91 -19.98
CA LEU A 158 7.64 9.57 -21.13
C LEU A 158 6.39 8.75 -20.75
N VAL A 159 6.42 8.10 -19.59
CA VAL A 159 5.35 7.26 -19.04
C VAL A 159 4.46 8.00 -18.03
N GLY A 160 4.75 9.27 -17.70
CA GLY A 160 3.94 10.09 -16.79
C GLY A 160 4.05 9.69 -15.31
N LEU A 161 5.17 9.09 -14.92
CA LEU A 161 5.43 8.57 -13.59
C LEU A 161 5.60 9.68 -12.56
N ARG A 162 6.24 10.81 -12.91
CA ARG A 162 6.35 11.95 -11.97
C ARG A 162 4.98 12.52 -11.65
N ARG A 163 4.10 12.59 -12.66
CA ARG A 163 2.71 13.00 -12.47
C ARG A 163 1.99 12.01 -11.56
N PHE A 164 2.10 10.71 -11.81
CA PHE A 164 1.51 9.69 -10.95
C PHE A 164 1.95 9.83 -9.48
N LEU A 165 3.26 9.91 -9.22
CA LEU A 165 3.82 10.09 -7.87
C LEU A 165 3.33 11.39 -7.21
N SER A 166 3.17 12.43 -8.03
CA SER A 166 2.63 13.70 -7.55
C SER A 166 1.15 13.59 -7.16
N ASP A 167 0.35 12.92 -7.99
CA ASP A 167 -1.09 12.79 -7.81
C ASP A 167 -1.41 11.92 -6.57
N ILE A 168 -0.68 10.81 -6.36
CA ILE A 168 -0.88 9.97 -5.15
C ILE A 168 -0.50 10.67 -3.85
N THR A 169 0.32 11.73 -3.90
CA THR A 169 0.73 12.50 -2.71
C THR A 169 -0.02 13.81 -2.52
N GLU A 170 -1.01 14.12 -3.37
CA GLU A 170 -1.68 15.43 -3.39
C GLU A 170 -2.31 15.80 -2.02
N GLU A 171 -3.03 14.87 -1.41
CA GLU A 171 -3.71 15.06 -0.12
C GLU A 171 -2.76 15.33 1.07
N LEU A 172 -1.45 15.14 0.89
CA LEU A 172 -0.43 15.39 1.91
C LEU A 172 0.18 16.80 1.81
N ARG A 173 -0.14 17.55 0.76
CA ARG A 173 0.42 18.90 0.50
C ARG A 173 -0.44 20.02 1.07
N HIS A 174 -1.65 19.70 1.51
CA HIS A 174 -2.63 20.58 2.17
C HIS A 174 -2.78 20.12 3.62
#